data_AF-A0AAW8B7B6-F1
#
_entry.id   AF-A0AAW8B7B6-F1
#
_cell.length_a   1.000
_cell.length_b   1.000
_cell.length_c   1.000
_cell.angle_alpha   90.00
_cell.angle_beta   90.00
_cell.angle_gamma   90.00
#
_symmetry.space_group_name_H-M   'P 1'
#
loop_
_entity.id
_entity.type
_entity.pdbx_description
1 polymer ?
#
loop_
_entity_poly.entity_id
_entity_poly.type
_entity_poly.pdbx_seq_one_letter_code
_entity_poly.pdbx_strand_id
1 'polypeptide(L)'
;MVEFRNKNLSKSEPNYFYQVDEFVTTFGKDANKTDSFEHVEVFRDNDLYRARVKALDYYNERLKGIENTSYVLPFASPCEFRAAENSAFSITVSLVEYYNEDELYQFAIEGEDEETTVENKEIERIVYESKGYDIKF
;
A
#
# COMPACT_ATOMS: atom_id res chain seq x y z
N MET A 1 12.28 42.01 11.87
CA MET A 1 11.59 41.12 12.82
C MET A 1 11.10 39.94 12.01
N VAL A 2 11.81 38.81 12.05
CA VAL A 2 11.47 37.63 11.24
C VAL A 2 10.57 36.76 12.11
N GLU A 3 9.28 36.70 11.78
CA GLU A 3 8.38 35.71 12.39
C GLU A 3 8.76 34.34 11.86
N PHE A 4 9.56 33.59 12.63
CA PHE A 4 9.66 32.16 12.47
C PHE A 4 8.34 31.55 12.95
N ARG A 5 7.35 31.43 12.05
CA ARG A 5 6.21 30.54 12.28
C ARG A 5 6.75 29.12 12.33
N ASN A 6 6.90 28.59 13.54
CA ASN A 6 7.09 27.17 13.78
C ASN A 6 5.95 26.42 13.08
N LYS A 7 6.23 25.77 11.94
CA LYS A 7 5.27 24.97 11.18
C LYS A 7 4.95 23.63 11.85
N ASN A 8 5.54 23.34 13.01
CA ASN A 8 5.23 22.15 13.81
C ASN A 8 4.03 22.38 14.73
N LEU A 9 2.88 22.71 14.15
CA LEU A 9 1.61 22.45 14.83
C LEU A 9 1.25 21.01 14.49
N SER A 10 1.67 20.11 15.38
CA SER A 10 1.24 18.71 15.45
C SER A 10 -0.26 18.65 15.21
N LYS A 11 -0.68 18.03 14.12
CA LYS A 11 -2.09 17.76 13.90
C LYS A 11 -2.60 16.95 15.09
N SER A 12 -3.59 17.48 15.81
CA SER A 12 -4.26 16.70 16.87
C SER A 12 -5.12 15.59 16.27
N GLU A 13 -5.51 15.73 15.01
CA GLU A 13 -6.29 14.76 14.25
C GLU A 13 -5.54 14.33 12.99
N PRO A 14 -5.37 13.02 12.76
CA PRO A 14 -4.65 12.52 11.60
C PRO A 14 -5.45 12.71 10.30
N ASN A 15 -4.71 12.86 9.21
CA ASN A 15 -5.25 12.70 7.87
C ASN A 15 -5.24 11.22 7.50
N TYR A 16 -6.37 10.75 6.97
CA TYR A 16 -6.46 9.41 6.43
C TYR A 16 -6.46 9.43 4.91
N PHE A 17 -5.79 8.46 4.31
CA PHE A 17 -5.76 8.23 2.86
C PHE A 17 -5.36 6.79 2.58
N TYR A 18 -5.43 6.37 1.32
CA TYR A 18 -4.98 5.04 0.92
C TYR A 18 -3.69 5.13 0.12
N GLN A 19 -2.88 4.10 0.25
CA GLN A 19 -1.64 3.94 -0.49
C GLN A 19 -1.57 2.52 -1.05
N VAL A 20 -0.99 2.39 -2.23
CA VAL A 20 -0.61 1.09 -2.80
C VAL A 20 0.89 1.06 -2.94
N ASP A 21 1.51 0.09 -2.28
CA ASP A 21 2.95 -0.18 -2.36
C ASP A 21 3.18 -1.40 -3.25
N GLU A 22 4.02 -1.26 -4.26
CA GLU A 22 4.41 -2.33 -5.18
C GLU A 22 5.92 -2.52 -5.11
N PHE A 23 6.33 -3.77 -4.87
CA PHE A 23 7.71 -4.21 -4.89
C PHE A 23 7.86 -5.38 -5.84
N VAL A 24 8.86 -5.33 -6.73
CA VAL A 24 9.21 -6.44 -7.63
C VAL A 24 10.72 -6.64 -7.61
N THR A 25 11.17 -7.88 -7.51
CA THR A 25 12.60 -8.19 -7.52
C THR A 25 12.92 -9.51 -8.19
N THR A 26 14.08 -9.54 -8.85
CA THR A 26 14.75 -10.77 -9.33
C THR A 26 15.87 -11.20 -8.38
N PHE A 27 16.04 -10.51 -7.24
CA PHE A 27 17.14 -10.71 -6.29
C PHE A 27 18.53 -10.57 -6.94
N GLY A 28 18.64 -9.72 -7.98
CA GLY A 28 19.88 -9.54 -8.73
C GLY A 28 20.30 -10.77 -9.53
N LYS A 29 19.38 -11.71 -9.79
CA LYS A 29 19.69 -12.98 -10.46
C LYS A 29 19.42 -12.96 -11.96
N ASP A 30 18.67 -11.99 -12.47
CA ASP A 30 18.55 -11.72 -13.90
C ASP A 30 19.67 -10.76 -14.34
N ALA A 31 20.51 -11.20 -15.27
CA ALA A 31 21.66 -10.44 -15.77
C ALA A 31 21.27 -9.12 -16.48
N ASN A 32 20.03 -9.01 -16.97
CA ASN A 32 19.54 -7.80 -17.63
C ASN A 32 18.75 -6.89 -16.69
N LYS A 33 18.40 -7.38 -15.48
CA LYS A 33 17.47 -6.72 -14.56
C LYS A 33 17.86 -7.02 -13.11
N THR A 34 18.96 -6.41 -12.69
CA THR A 34 19.53 -6.63 -11.35
C THR A 34 18.85 -5.81 -10.27
N ASP A 35 18.21 -4.70 -10.64
CA ASP A 35 17.61 -3.77 -9.69
C ASP A 35 16.16 -4.17 -9.37
N SER A 36 15.76 -3.97 -8.12
CA SER A 36 14.36 -4.05 -7.73
C SER A 36 13.58 -2.86 -8.29
N PHE A 37 12.29 -3.07 -8.48
CA PHE A 37 11.33 -2.02 -8.77
C PHE A 37 10.51 -1.77 -7.52
N GLU A 38 10.45 -0.51 -7.11
CA GLU A 38 9.64 -0.01 -6.01
C GLU A 38 8.76 1.11 -6.53
N HIS A 39 7.47 1.03 -6.25
CA HIS A 39 6.51 2.06 -6.61
C HIS A 39 5.47 2.24 -5.53
N VAL A 40 5.17 3.50 -5.24
CA VAL A 40 4.17 3.90 -4.26
C VAL A 40 3.21 4.84 -4.94
N GLU A 41 1.91 4.50 -4.91
CA GLU A 41 0.84 5.35 -5.42
C GLU A 41 -0.10 5.76 -4.29
N VAL A 42 -0.42 7.06 -4.21
CA VAL A 42 -1.11 7.65 -3.06
C VAL A 42 -2.48 8.17 -3.49
N PHE A 43 -3.53 7.62 -2.89
CA PHE A 43 -4.92 7.93 -3.18
C PHE A 43 -5.51 8.82 -2.09
N ARG A 44 -5.62 10.12 -2.39
CA ARG A 44 -6.30 11.12 -1.57
C ARG A 44 -7.63 11.49 -2.20
N ASP A 45 -8.67 11.62 -1.39
CA ASP A 45 -9.97 12.13 -1.80
C ASP A 45 -10.66 12.82 -0.61
N ASN A 46 -11.63 13.69 -0.89
CA ASN A 46 -12.47 14.27 0.14
C ASN A 46 -13.40 13.22 0.75
N ASP A 47 -13.69 12.17 -0.01
CA ASP A 47 -14.43 11.00 0.43
C ASP A 47 -13.46 9.81 0.57
N LEU A 48 -13.13 9.43 1.81
CA LEU A 48 -12.19 8.36 2.12
C LEU A 48 -12.62 7.02 1.49
N TYR A 49 -13.93 6.75 1.39
CA TYR A 49 -14.42 5.55 0.71
C TYR A 49 -14.10 5.55 -0.79
N ARG A 50 -14.19 6.70 -1.46
CA ARG A 50 -13.76 6.82 -2.87
C ARG A 50 -12.27 6.61 -3.03
N ALA A 51 -11.46 7.10 -2.10
CA ALA A 51 -10.02 6.84 -2.09
C ALA A 51 -9.73 5.33 -1.97
N ARG A 52 -10.46 4.62 -1.09
CA ARG A 52 -10.36 3.16 -0.95
C ARG A 52 -10.67 2.43 -2.25
N VAL A 53 -11.79 2.76 -2.89
CA VAL A 53 -12.20 2.13 -4.15
C VAL A 53 -11.13 2.33 -5.23
N LYS A 54 -10.62 3.56 -5.38
CA LYS A 54 -9.55 3.85 -6.35
C LYS A 54 -8.27 3.05 -6.06
N ALA A 55 -7.87 2.94 -4.80
CA ALA A 55 -6.70 2.17 -4.42
C ALA A 55 -6.86 0.67 -4.70
N LEU A 56 -8.03 0.10 -4.40
CA LEU A 56 -8.34 -1.30 -4.71
C LEU A 56 -8.46 -1.56 -6.22
N ASP A 57 -9.04 -0.64 -6.98
CA ASP A 57 -9.09 -0.75 -8.44
C ASP A 57 -7.67 -0.75 -9.03
N TYR A 58 -6.81 0.15 -8.55
CA TYR A 58 -5.40 0.20 -8.94
C TYR A 58 -4.67 -1.09 -8.57
N TYR A 59 -4.80 -1.57 -7.32
CA TYR A 59 -4.24 -2.85 -6.88
C TYR A 59 -4.62 -4.01 -7.80
N ASN A 60 -5.90 -4.13 -8.14
CA ASN A 60 -6.40 -5.18 -9.02
C ASN A 60 -5.85 -5.05 -10.45
N GLU A 61 -5.66 -3.83 -10.95
CA GLU A 61 -5.00 -3.58 -12.24
C GLU A 61 -3.53 -4.02 -12.21
N ARG A 62 -2.79 -3.63 -11.16
CA ARG A 62 -1.38 -3.98 -10.97
C ARG A 62 -1.19 -5.49 -10.85
N LEU A 63 -2.01 -6.15 -10.03
CA LEU A 63 -1.97 -7.61 -9.84
C LEU A 63 -2.16 -8.35 -11.17
N LYS A 64 -3.18 -7.97 -11.95
CA LYS A 64 -3.40 -8.52 -13.30
C LYS A 64 -2.23 -8.23 -14.25
N GLY A 65 -1.64 -7.04 -14.16
CA GLY A 65 -0.49 -6.64 -14.97
C GLY A 65 0.74 -7.51 -14.69
N ILE A 66 1.02 -7.77 -13.41
CA ILE A 66 2.13 -8.62 -12.98
C ILE A 66 1.91 -10.08 -13.39
N GLU A 67 0.69 -10.62 -13.25
CA GLU A 67 0.41 -12.00 -13.69
C GLU A 67 0.58 -12.20 -15.21
N ASN A 68 0.41 -11.14 -16.00
CA ASN A 68 0.47 -11.19 -17.46
C ASN A 68 1.79 -10.66 -18.05
N THR A 69 2.77 -10.31 -17.23
CA THR A 69 4.05 -9.78 -17.72
C THR A 69 4.99 -10.91 -18.14
N SER A 70 5.32 -10.97 -19.43
CA SER A 70 6.44 -11.80 -19.95
C SER A 70 7.80 -11.14 -19.72
N TYR A 71 7.83 -9.97 -19.07
CA TYR A 71 9.00 -9.12 -18.95
C TYR A 71 9.87 -9.46 -17.72
N VAL A 72 9.43 -10.33 -16.82
CA VAL A 72 10.17 -10.75 -15.63
C VAL A 72 10.36 -12.28 -15.69
N LEU A 73 11.31 -12.83 -14.91
CA LEU A 73 11.30 -14.26 -14.58
C LEU A 73 9.87 -14.69 -14.18
N PRO A 74 9.46 -15.94 -14.41
CA PRO A 74 8.15 -16.39 -14.00
C PRO A 74 7.99 -16.21 -12.48
N PHE A 75 6.88 -15.62 -12.05
CA PHE A 75 6.56 -15.60 -10.62
C PHE A 75 6.19 -17.01 -10.16
N ALA A 76 6.53 -17.33 -8.91
CA ALA A 76 6.18 -18.59 -8.28
C ALA A 76 5.59 -18.33 -6.91
N SER A 77 4.70 -19.23 -6.48
CA SER A 77 4.21 -19.25 -5.12
C SER A 77 5.38 -19.45 -4.13
N PRO A 78 5.26 -19.06 -2.85
CA PRO A 78 6.34 -19.20 -1.87
C PRO A 78 6.89 -20.63 -1.76
N CYS A 79 6.06 -21.65 -1.93
CA CYS A 79 6.46 -23.06 -1.86
C CYS A 79 7.16 -23.58 -3.12
N GLU A 80 7.02 -22.89 -4.26
CA GLU A 80 7.62 -23.26 -5.54
C GLU A 80 8.78 -22.33 -5.93
N PHE A 81 9.03 -21.28 -5.14
CA PHE A 81 10.02 -20.27 -5.43
C PHE A 81 11.44 -20.85 -5.50
N ARG A 82 12.12 -20.57 -6.61
CA ARG A 82 13.52 -20.89 -6.84
C ARG A 82 14.29 -19.63 -7.21
N ALA A 83 15.29 -19.30 -6.40
CA ALA A 83 16.17 -18.17 -6.67
C ALA A 83 16.82 -18.33 -8.05
N ALA A 84 16.86 -17.25 -8.83
CA ALA A 84 17.34 -17.19 -10.22
C ALA A 84 16.45 -17.87 -11.29
N GLU A 85 15.41 -18.60 -10.90
CA GLU A 85 14.40 -19.13 -11.83
C GLU A 85 13.10 -18.31 -11.75
N ASN A 86 12.83 -17.69 -10.60
CA ASN A 86 11.62 -16.91 -10.34
C ASN A 86 11.93 -15.51 -9.84
N SER A 87 11.02 -14.58 -10.12
CA SER A 87 10.93 -13.30 -9.41
C SER A 87 9.94 -13.38 -8.25
N ALA A 88 10.08 -12.44 -7.33
CA ALA A 88 9.10 -12.19 -6.29
C ALA A 88 8.48 -10.81 -6.50
N PHE A 89 7.23 -10.67 -6.07
CA PHE A 89 6.56 -9.40 -5.98
C PHE A 89 5.73 -9.32 -4.71
N SER A 90 5.47 -8.10 -4.27
CA SER A 90 4.43 -7.79 -3.30
C SER A 90 3.67 -6.57 -3.81
N ILE A 91 2.34 -6.59 -3.67
CA ILE A 91 1.52 -5.39 -3.82
C ILE A 91 0.64 -5.34 -2.57
N THR A 92 0.67 -4.24 -1.84
CA THR A 92 -0.10 -4.07 -0.60
C THR A 92 -0.94 -2.81 -0.69
N VAL A 93 -2.19 -2.88 -0.24
CA VAL A 93 -3.06 -1.71 -0.08
C VAL A 93 -3.15 -1.37 1.39
N SER A 94 -2.80 -0.13 1.75
CA SER A 94 -2.79 0.32 3.14
C SER A 94 -3.71 1.51 3.35
N LEU A 95 -4.46 1.49 4.45
CA LEU A 95 -4.99 2.71 5.06
C LEU A 95 -3.83 3.40 5.79
N VAL A 96 -3.56 4.66 5.43
CA VAL A 96 -2.50 5.45 6.05
C VAL A 96 -3.10 6.49 6.98
N GLU A 97 -2.69 6.43 8.24
CA GLU A 97 -2.97 7.43 9.27
C GLU A 97 -1.76 8.35 9.40
N TYR A 98 -1.94 9.61 9.01
CA TYR A 98 -0.83 10.57 8.87
C TYR A 98 -1.00 11.79 9.76
N TYR A 99 -0.06 11.96 10.69
CA TYR A 99 0.03 13.14 11.54
C TYR A 99 1.02 14.15 10.95
N ASN A 100 2.21 13.68 10.55
CA ASN A 100 3.29 14.46 9.95
C ASN A 100 4.32 13.52 9.27
N GLU A 101 5.43 14.06 8.77
CA GLU A 101 6.46 13.30 8.05
C GLU A 101 7.20 12.28 8.94
N ASP A 102 7.24 12.50 10.25
CA ASP A 102 7.91 11.63 11.23
C ASP A 102 6.94 10.63 11.90
N GLU A 103 5.63 10.85 11.77
CA GLU A 103 4.58 10.10 12.46
C GLU A 103 3.45 9.74 11.48
N LEU A 104 3.59 8.54 10.90
CA LEU A 104 2.61 7.91 10.04
C LEU A 104 2.48 6.42 10.39
N TYR A 105 1.28 5.89 10.29
CA TYR A 105 0.97 4.47 10.48
C TYR A 105 0.31 3.92 9.23
N GLN A 106 0.69 2.71 8.83
CA GLN A 106 0.14 2.01 7.67
C GLN A 106 -0.54 0.73 8.14
N PHE A 107 -1.80 0.57 7.76
CA PHE A 107 -2.61 -0.59 8.09
C PHE A 107 -2.97 -1.31 6.78
N ALA A 108 -2.27 -2.41 6.50
CA ALA A 108 -2.48 -3.20 5.29
C ALA A 108 -3.86 -3.86 5.30
N ILE A 109 -4.73 -3.46 4.38
CA ILE A 109 -6.11 -3.96 4.23
C ILE A 109 -6.25 -4.95 3.08
N GLU A 110 -5.23 -5.14 2.26
CA GLU A 110 -5.19 -6.12 1.16
C GLU A 110 -3.74 -6.37 0.76
N GLY A 111 -3.42 -7.59 0.30
CA GLY A 111 -2.08 -7.95 -0.17
C GLY A 111 -1.11 -8.49 0.89
N GLU A 112 -1.51 -8.50 2.16
CA GLU A 112 -0.80 -9.18 3.26
C GLU A 112 -1.51 -10.48 3.66
N ASP A 113 -0.97 -11.19 4.66
CA ASP A 113 -1.62 -12.37 5.22
C ASP A 113 -3.01 -12.06 5.82
N GLU A 114 -3.85 -13.09 5.91
CA GLU A 114 -5.25 -12.95 6.32
C GLU A 114 -5.39 -12.44 7.76
N GLU A 115 -4.52 -12.86 8.67
CA GLU A 115 -4.56 -12.45 10.09
C GLU A 115 -4.28 -10.95 10.21
N THR A 116 -3.17 -10.49 9.63
CA THR A 116 -2.82 -9.07 9.56
C THR A 116 -3.91 -8.24 8.90
N THR A 117 -4.46 -8.74 7.79
CA THR A 117 -5.50 -8.04 7.02
C THR A 117 -6.80 -7.88 7.81
N VAL A 118 -7.21 -8.89 8.58
CA VAL A 118 -8.44 -8.84 9.39
C VAL A 118 -8.33 -7.79 10.50
N GLU A 119 -7.22 -7.75 11.22
CA GLU A 119 -6.99 -6.75 12.28
C GLU A 119 -6.99 -5.32 11.72
N ASN A 120 -6.32 -5.12 10.58
CA ASN A 120 -6.26 -3.81 9.93
C ASN A 120 -7.59 -3.36 9.32
N LYS A 121 -8.41 -4.29 8.81
CA LYS A 121 -9.78 -3.99 8.36
C LYS A 121 -10.67 -3.55 9.52
N GLU A 122 -10.45 -4.05 10.72
CA GLU A 122 -11.17 -3.58 11.91
C GLU A 122 -10.78 -2.15 12.28
N ILE A 123 -9.50 -1.78 12.16
CA ILE A 123 -9.04 -0.39 12.30
C ILE A 123 -9.69 0.50 11.24
N GLU A 124 -9.71 0.06 9.98
CA GLU A 124 -10.39 0.76 8.88
C GLU A 124 -11.88 1.02 9.20
N ARG A 125 -12.58 0.01 9.73
CA ARG A 125 -13.97 0.13 10.15
C ARG A 125 -14.15 1.20 11.22
N ILE A 126 -13.31 1.22 12.26
CA ILE A 126 -13.35 2.22 13.33
C ILE A 126 -13.13 3.63 12.78
N VAL A 127 -12.18 3.80 11.85
CA VAL A 127 -11.91 5.08 11.20
C VAL A 127 -13.13 5.55 10.40
N TYR A 128 -13.78 4.66 9.68
CA TYR A 128 -15.03 4.97 8.96
C TYR A 128 -16.16 5.40 9.87
N GLU A 129 -16.41 4.67 10.96
CA GLU A 129 -17.42 5.04 11.94
C GLU A 129 -17.14 6.43 12.54
N SER A 130 -15.87 6.72 12.88
CA SER A 130 -15.47 8.03 13.42
C SER A 130 -15.71 9.19 12.43
N LYS A 131 -15.69 8.90 11.13
CA LYS A 131 -15.92 9.86 10.04
C LYS A 131 -17.38 9.91 9.58
N GLY A 132 -18.27 9.16 10.23
CA GLY A 132 -19.70 9.15 9.94
C GLY A 132 -20.10 8.32 8.72
N TYR A 133 -19.25 7.39 8.29
CA TYR A 133 -19.61 6.40 7.28
C TYR A 133 -20.46 5.28 7.89
N ASP A 134 -21.51 4.87 7.19
CA ASP A 134 -22.28 3.65 7.47
C ASP A 134 -21.93 2.61 6.41
N ILE A 135 -20.77 1.97 6.57
CA ILE A 135 -20.25 0.95 5.65
C ILE A 135 -20.34 -0.41 6.33
N LYS A 136 -21.07 -1.33 5.69
CA LYS A 136 -21.11 -2.74 6.08
C LYS A 136 -20.05 -3.48 5.28
N PHE A 137 -19.03 -3.96 5.97
CA PHE A 137 -17.98 -4.81 5.42
C PHE A 137 -18.45 -6.26 5.30
#